data_AF-A0A7X9BFE7-F1
#
_entry.id   AF-A0A7X9BFE7-F1
#
_cell.length_a   1.000
_cell.length_b   1.000
_cell.length_c   1.000
_cell.angle_alpha   90.00
_cell.angle_beta   90.00
_cell.angle_gamma   90.00
#
_symmetry.space_group_name_H-M   'P 1'
#
loop_
_entity.id
_entity.type
_entity.pdbx_description
1 polymer ?
#
loop_
_entity_poly.entity_id
_entity_poly.type
_entity_poly.pdbx_seq_one_letter_code
_entity_poly.pdbx_strand_id
1 'polypeptide(L)'
;MPVYMVYLDQVFVGNLVMDYAILLATSKISRVPAPPKRLLAGAVLGALYALAVFIPDAGFLHTIWFKLLISAAIVAVSFSPLPLKLFITCLGCFFLASFTLGGLVMGIIFFISSSNTIGWEIIGKEIDEKIWLGILSGLLGLWVAG
;
A
#
# COMPACT_ATOMS: atom_id res chain seq x y z
N MET A 1 -22.51 9.80 -19.04
CA MET A 1 -21.19 9.29 -18.63
C MET A 1 -21.27 9.08 -17.13
N PRO A 2 -21.02 7.88 -16.58
CA PRO A 2 -21.05 7.71 -15.13
C PRO A 2 -19.95 8.58 -14.52
N VAL A 3 -20.35 9.57 -13.72
CA VAL A 3 -19.42 10.39 -12.95
C VAL A 3 -18.98 9.53 -11.77
N TYR A 4 -17.81 8.93 -11.86
CA TYR A 4 -17.22 8.20 -10.74
C TYR A 4 -16.77 9.22 -9.69
N MET A 5 -17.55 9.33 -8.61
CA MET A 5 -17.15 10.10 -7.44
C MET A 5 -16.11 9.30 -6.68
N VAL A 6 -14.83 9.57 -6.91
CA VAL A 6 -13.76 9.01 -6.09
C VAL A 6 -13.63 9.87 -4.84
N TYR A 7 -13.94 9.29 -3.69
CA TYR A 7 -13.76 9.96 -2.41
C TYR A 7 -12.27 10.04 -2.08
N LEU A 8 -11.72 11.26 -2.15
CA LEU A 8 -10.30 11.53 -1.90
C LEU A 8 -9.86 11.05 -0.50
N ASP A 9 -10.75 11.16 0.49
CA ASP A 9 -10.51 10.71 1.85
C ASP A 9 -10.32 9.19 1.92
N GLN A 10 -11.16 8.42 1.22
CA GLN A 10 -11.04 6.97 1.19
C GLN A 10 -9.75 6.49 0.49
N VAL A 11 -9.35 7.17 -0.58
CA VAL A 11 -8.06 6.90 -1.24
C VAL A 11 -6.90 7.22 -0.30
N PHE A 12 -6.95 8.36 0.39
CA PHE A 12 -5.90 8.76 1.32
C PHE A 12 -5.76 7.78 2.48
N VAL A 13 -6.87 7.49 3.17
CA VAL A 13 -6.88 6.60 4.33
C VAL A 13 -6.53 5.17 3.91
N GLY A 14 -7.05 4.68 2.79
CA GLY A 14 -6.73 3.36 2.26
C GLY A 14 -5.23 3.19 1.98
N ASN A 15 -4.61 4.15 1.28
CA ASN A 15 -3.17 4.12 1.01
C ASN A 15 -2.34 4.29 2.28
N LEU A 16 -2.75 5.18 3.20
CA LEU A 16 -2.04 5.37 4.47
C LEU A 16 -2.01 4.07 5.29
N VAL A 17 -3.12 3.33 5.36
CA VAL A 17 -3.18 2.06 6.07
C VAL A 17 -2.38 0.97 5.35
N MET A 18 -2.49 0.88 4.02
CA MET A 18 -1.72 -0.10 3.23
C MET A 18 -0.21 0.15 3.34
N ASP A 19 0.25 1.39 3.14
CA ASP A 19 1.66 1.75 3.23
C ASP A 19 2.21 1.51 4.64
N TYR A 20 1.41 1.81 5.68
CA TYR A 20 1.77 1.49 7.06
C TYR A 20 1.89 -0.02 7.28
N ALA A 21 0.96 -0.83 6.76
CA ALA A 21 1.02 -2.28 6.87
C ALA A 21 2.24 -2.87 6.13
N ILE A 22 2.56 -2.35 4.93
CA ILE A 22 3.76 -2.73 4.17
C ILE A 22 5.02 -2.40 4.97
N LEU A 23 5.12 -1.19 5.53
CA LEU A 23 6.26 -0.77 6.32
C LEU A 23 6.41 -1.56 7.62
N LEU A 24 5.30 -1.87 8.28
CA LEU A 24 5.28 -2.73 9.46
C LEU A 24 5.76 -4.15 9.12
N ALA A 25 5.22 -4.75 8.06
CA ALA A 25 5.67 -6.05 7.54
C ALA A 25 7.16 -6.02 7.17
N THR A 26 7.60 -4.96 6.51
CA THR A 26 9.01 -4.73 6.15
C THR A 26 9.89 -4.71 7.40
N SER A 27 9.49 -4.00 8.45
CA SER A 27 10.24 -3.95 9.71
C SER A 27 10.37 -5.33 10.37
N LYS A 28 9.29 -6.13 10.35
CA LYS A 28 9.28 -7.50 10.88
C LYS A 28 10.18 -8.44 10.07
N ILE A 29 10.06 -8.42 8.74
CA ILE A 29 10.84 -9.30 7.84
C ILE A 29 12.32 -8.93 7.86
N SER A 30 12.63 -7.62 7.80
CA SER A 30 14.02 -7.12 7.84
C SER A 30 14.65 -7.19 9.23
N ARG A 31 13.86 -7.49 10.28
CA ARG A 31 14.27 -7.46 11.70
C ARG A 31 14.91 -6.13 12.12
N VAL A 32 14.52 -5.04 11.48
CA VAL A 32 15.00 -3.70 11.80
C VAL A 32 13.99 -3.02 12.71
N PRO A 33 14.33 -2.72 13.97
CA PRO A 33 13.43 -2.03 14.87
C PRO A 33 13.23 -0.60 14.39
N ALA A 34 12.05 -0.32 13.82
CA ALA A 34 11.62 1.02 13.46
C ALA A 34 10.51 1.47 14.41
N PRO A 35 10.61 2.67 15.01
CA PRO A 35 9.55 3.17 15.88
C PRO A 35 8.28 3.46 15.05
N PRO A 36 7.08 3.21 15.59
CA PRO A 36 5.82 3.35 14.86
C PRO A 36 5.60 4.75 14.30
N LYS A 37 6.11 5.79 14.97
CA LYS A 37 6.06 7.18 14.48
C LYS A 37 6.79 7.37 13.14
N ARG A 38 7.88 6.63 12.92
CA ARG A 38 8.67 6.73 11.67
C ARG A 38 8.06 5.91 10.55
N LEU A 39 7.49 4.75 10.88
CA LEU A 39 6.66 3.98 9.96
C LEU A 39 5.45 4.81 9.50
N LEU A 40 4.81 5.54 10.42
CA LEU A 40 3.72 6.46 10.10
C LEU A 40 4.17 7.59 9.16
N ALA A 41 5.34 8.20 9.42
CA ALA A 41 5.89 9.23 8.53
C ALA A 41 6.15 8.72 7.11
N GLY A 42 6.70 7.51 6.97
CA GLY A 42 6.85 6.85 5.68
C GLY A 42 5.52 6.55 4.98
N ALA A 43 4.53 6.08 5.74
CA ALA A 43 3.20 5.79 5.23
C ALA A 43 2.46 7.05 4.76
N VAL A 44 2.60 8.17 5.49
CA VAL A 44 2.05 9.47 5.08
C VAL A 44 2.68 9.94 3.77
N LEU A 45 3.99 9.73 3.57
CA LEU A 45 4.65 10.05 2.30
C LEU A 45 4.13 9.20 1.13
N GLY A 46 3.91 7.90 1.36
CA GLY A 46 3.30 7.01 0.37
C GLY A 46 1.87 7.40 0.01
N ALA A 47 1.04 7.67 1.02
CA ALA A 47 -0.33 8.14 0.85
C ALA A 47 -0.41 9.49 0.13
N LEU A 48 0.50 10.41 0.42
CA LEU A 48 0.59 11.70 -0.27
C LEU A 48 1.01 11.52 -1.74
N TYR A 49 1.91 10.58 -2.03
CA TYR A 49 2.23 10.20 -3.41
C TYR A 49 1.01 9.61 -4.14
N ALA A 50 0.22 8.74 -3.48
CA ALA A 50 -0.99 8.21 -4.07
C ALA A 50 -2.03 9.30 -4.39
N LEU A 51 -2.16 10.32 -3.55
CA LEU A 51 -2.98 11.51 -3.84
C LEU A 51 -2.43 12.31 -5.03
N ALA A 52 -1.11 12.46 -5.13
CA ALA A 52 -0.48 13.19 -6.23
C ALA A 52 -0.68 12.50 -7.60
N VAL A 53 -0.83 11.17 -7.62
CA VAL A 53 -1.14 10.41 -8.85
C VAL A 53 -2.54 10.73 -9.40
N PHE A 54 -3.48 11.18 -8.56
CA PHE A 54 -4.81 11.61 -9.03
C PHE A 54 -4.80 12.95 -9.78
N ILE A 55 -3.66 13.65 -9.84
CA ILE A 55 -3.52 14.90 -10.59
C ILE A 55 -3.20 14.54 -12.07
N PRO A 56 -4.12 14.78 -13.02
CA PRO A 56 -4.02 14.25 -14.39
C PRO A 56 -2.90 14.89 -15.25
N ASP A 57 -2.20 15.91 -14.76
CA ASP A 57 -1.13 16.63 -15.49
C ASP A 57 0.29 16.13 -15.14
N ALA A 58 0.38 15.05 -14.35
CA ALA A 58 1.62 14.55 -13.78
C ALA A 58 2.20 13.35 -14.56
N GLY A 59 2.36 13.46 -15.89
CA GLY A 59 2.92 12.38 -16.72
C GLY A 59 4.29 11.86 -16.25
N PHE A 60 5.08 12.71 -15.59
CA PHE A 60 6.37 12.36 -15.01
C PHE A 60 6.28 11.40 -13.80
N LEU A 61 5.19 11.49 -13.00
CA LEU A 61 4.99 10.68 -11.79
C LEU A 61 4.73 9.19 -12.10
N HIS A 62 4.32 8.87 -13.32
CA HIS A 62 4.08 7.50 -13.77
C HIS A 62 5.35 6.76 -14.20
N THR A 63 6.49 7.46 -14.31
CA THR A 63 7.74 6.85 -14.74
C THR A 63 8.22 5.81 -13.72
N ILE A 64 8.65 4.64 -14.19
CA ILE A 64 9.21 3.56 -13.36
C ILE A 64 10.34 4.03 -12.43
N TRP A 65 11.18 4.95 -12.94
CA TRP A 65 12.27 5.56 -12.18
C TRP A 65 11.77 6.39 -11.00
N PHE A 66 10.66 7.11 -11.16
CA PHE A 66 10.11 7.95 -10.11
C PHE A 66 9.46 7.11 -9.00
N LYS A 67 8.78 6.02 -9.37
CA LYS A 67 8.27 5.03 -8.40
C LYS A 67 9.38 4.41 -7.56
N LEU A 68 10.50 4.04 -8.18
CA LEU A 68 11.68 3.53 -7.48
C LEU A 68 12.30 4.58 -6.54
N LEU A 69 12.34 5.85 -6.96
CA LEU A 69 12.84 6.94 -6.13
C LEU A 69 11.95 7.19 -4.90
N ILE A 70 10.63 7.20 -5.09
CA ILE A 70 9.66 7.37 -4.00
C ILE A 70 9.76 6.21 -3.01
N SER A 71 9.83 4.96 -3.47
CA SER A 71 9.94 3.83 -2.55
C SER A 71 11.25 3.86 -1.76
N ALA A 72 12.35 4.24 -2.40
CA ALA A 72 13.63 4.45 -1.72
C ALA A 72 13.54 5.58 -0.67
N ALA A 73 12.85 6.69 -0.98
CA ALA A 73 12.64 7.79 -0.04
C ALA A 73 11.78 7.36 1.17
N ILE A 74 10.70 6.60 0.94
CA ILE A 74 9.83 6.06 2.00
C ILE A 74 10.63 5.16 2.95
N VAL A 75 11.44 4.24 2.40
CA VAL A 75 12.30 3.35 3.20
C VAL A 75 13.38 4.15 3.94
N ALA A 76 13.96 5.17 3.30
CA ALA A 76 14.97 6.02 3.93
C ALA A 76 14.40 6.76 5.14
N VAL A 77 13.23 7.39 5.00
CA VAL A 77 12.56 8.11 6.10
C VAL A 77 12.16 7.16 7.22
N SER A 78 11.65 5.98 6.88
CA SER A 78 11.14 5.00 7.85
C SER A 78 12.25 4.34 8.67
N PHE A 79 13.40 4.03 8.06
CA PHE A 79 14.42 3.19 8.69
C PHE A 79 15.74 3.93 9.04
N SER A 80 16.15 5.00 8.35
CA SER A 80 17.44 5.72 8.58
C SER A 80 17.81 5.99 10.06
N PRO A 81 19.07 5.88 10.51
CA PRO A 81 20.26 5.54 9.72
C PRO A 81 20.47 4.02 9.66
N LEU A 82 20.51 3.48 8.44
CA LEU A 82 20.87 2.08 8.15
C LEU A 82 22.14 2.04 7.29
N PRO A 83 22.99 1.01 7.43
CA PRO A 83 24.04 0.75 6.47
C PRO A 83 23.44 0.34 5.12
N LEU A 84 24.11 0.70 4.01
CA LEU A 84 23.62 0.48 2.63
C LEU A 84 23.14 -0.96 2.36
N LYS A 85 23.81 -1.96 2.95
CA LYS A 85 23.40 -3.37 2.84
C LYS A 85 21.99 -3.62 3.41
N LEU A 86 21.73 -3.11 4.62
CA LEU A 86 20.41 -3.22 5.24
C LEU A 86 19.37 -2.39 4.51
N PHE A 87 19.76 -1.23 3.96
CA PHE A 87 18.84 -0.40 3.18
C PHE A 87 18.31 -1.16 1.95
N ILE A 88 19.19 -1.83 1.20
CA ILE A 88 18.79 -2.68 0.06
C ILE A 88 17.91 -3.85 0.53
N THR A 89 18.24 -4.48 1.66
CA THR A 89 17.40 -5.54 2.24
C THR A 89 16.00 -5.01 2.61
N CYS A 90 15.91 -3.83 3.21
CA CYS A 90 14.62 -3.20 3.55
C CYS A 90 13.82 -2.84 2.30
N LEU A 91 14.47 -2.30 1.26
CA LEU A 91 13.85 -2.05 -0.04
C LEU A 91 13.29 -3.33 -0.67
N GLY A 92 14.07 -4.42 -0.66
CA GLY A 92 13.61 -5.73 -1.14
C GLY A 92 12.43 -6.26 -0.34
N CYS A 93 12.49 -6.17 0.99
CA CYS A 93 11.39 -6.56 1.88
C CYS A 93 10.13 -5.70 1.66
N PHE A 94 10.30 -4.40 1.40
CA PHE A 94 9.21 -3.49 1.07
C PHE A 94 8.49 -3.94 -0.20
N PHE A 95 9.22 -4.19 -1.28
CA PHE A 95 8.62 -4.68 -2.52
C PHE A 95 7.94 -6.05 -2.34
N LEU A 96 8.56 -6.98 -1.61
CA LEU A 96 7.95 -8.27 -1.30
C LEU A 96 6.64 -8.08 -0.51
N ALA A 97 6.65 -7.25 0.52
CA ALA A 97 5.45 -6.95 1.31
C ALA A 97 4.35 -6.32 0.44
N SER A 98 4.68 -5.35 -0.41
CA SER A 98 3.74 -4.76 -1.38
C SER A 98 3.15 -5.81 -2.32
N PHE A 99 3.98 -6.70 -2.88
CA PHE A 99 3.51 -7.79 -3.76
C PHE A 99 2.61 -8.78 -3.01
N THR A 100 2.95 -9.14 -1.77
CA THR A 100 2.12 -10.05 -0.96
C THR A 100 0.78 -9.44 -0.61
N LEU A 101 0.73 -8.17 -0.21
CA LEU A 101 -0.54 -7.49 0.10
C LEU A 101 -1.39 -7.28 -1.15
N GLY A 102 -0.79 -6.83 -2.25
CA GLY A 102 -1.49 -6.70 -3.54
C GLY A 102 -2.03 -8.05 -4.04
N GLY A 103 -1.22 -9.11 -3.93
CA GLY A 103 -1.62 -10.47 -4.28
C GLY A 103 -2.72 -11.02 -3.37
N LEU A 104 -2.68 -10.73 -2.07
CA LEU A 104 -3.72 -11.11 -1.11
C LEU A 104 -5.05 -10.42 -1.43
N VAL A 105 -5.03 -9.11 -1.69
CA VAL A 105 -6.23 -8.35 -2.10
C VAL A 105 -6.81 -8.93 -3.39
N MET A 106 -5.97 -9.15 -4.41
CA MET A 106 -6.42 -9.78 -5.67
C MET A 106 -6.98 -11.19 -5.47
N GLY A 107 -6.34 -12.00 -4.63
CA GLY A 107 -6.78 -13.35 -4.30
C GLY A 107 -8.12 -13.38 -3.58
N ILE A 108 -8.33 -12.48 -2.61
CA ILE A 108 -9.61 -12.33 -1.90
C ILE A 108 -10.70 -11.89 -2.87
N ILE A 109 -10.42 -10.89 -3.72
CA ILE A 109 -11.38 -10.43 -4.73
C ILE A 109 -11.77 -11.58 -5.65
N PHE A 110 -10.80 -12.35 -6.15
CA PHE A 110 -11.07 -13.49 -7.04
C PHE A 110 -11.89 -14.60 -6.34
N PHE A 111 -11.54 -14.93 -5.09
CA PHE A 111 -12.24 -15.95 -4.31
C PHE A 111 -13.71 -15.59 -4.04
N ILE A 112 -13.97 -14.32 -3.72
CA ILE A 112 -15.31 -13.79 -3.48
C ILE A 112 -16.09 -13.61 -4.79
N SER A 113 -15.44 -13.15 -5.85
CA SER A 113 -16.08 -12.91 -7.17
C SER A 113 -16.45 -14.20 -7.91
N SER A 114 -15.96 -15.36 -7.45
CA SER A 114 -16.30 -16.67 -8.01
C SER A 114 -17.81 -17.02 -7.87
N SER A 115 -18.59 -16.25 -7.09
CA SER A 115 -20.02 -16.53 -6.87
C SER A 115 -21.02 -15.47 -7.34
N ASN A 116 -20.63 -14.42 -8.09
CA ASN A 116 -21.63 -13.47 -8.62
C ASN A 116 -21.25 -12.88 -9.98
N THR A 117 -22.21 -13.00 -10.89
CA THR A 117 -22.28 -12.52 -12.27
C THR A 117 -21.50 -11.24 -12.54
N ILE A 118 -20.70 -11.31 -13.59
CA ILE A 118 -19.78 -10.29 -14.11
C ILE A 118 -20.59 -9.07 -14.56
N GLY A 119 -20.81 -8.11 -13.68
CA GLY A 119 -21.39 -6.81 -13.98
C GLY A 119 -20.47 -5.70 -13.49
N TRP A 120 -19.99 -4.86 -14.40
CA TRP A 120 -19.17 -3.67 -14.08
C TRP A 120 -19.86 -2.69 -13.11
N GLU A 121 -21.18 -2.81 -12.94
CA GLU A 121 -21.98 -2.07 -11.94
C GLU A 121 -21.83 -2.59 -10.49
N ILE A 122 -21.52 -3.88 -10.30
CA ILE A 122 -21.32 -4.49 -8.98
C ILE A 122 -19.87 -4.27 -8.52
N ILE A 123 -18.92 -4.33 -9.45
CA ILE A 123 -17.50 -4.10 -9.19
C ILE A 123 -17.26 -2.72 -8.57
N GLY A 124 -17.94 -1.67 -9.06
CA GLY A 124 -17.80 -0.32 -8.49
C GLY A 124 -18.30 -0.19 -7.05
N LYS A 125 -19.36 -0.93 -6.69
CA LYS A 125 -19.99 -0.87 -5.37
C LYS A 125 -19.33 -1.80 -4.36
N GLU A 126 -18.84 -2.95 -4.82
CA GLU A 126 -18.14 -3.93 -3.98
C GLU A 126 -16.69 -3.56 -3.70
N ILE A 127 -16.01 -2.85 -4.61
CA ILE A 127 -14.69 -2.28 -4.34
C ILE A 127 -14.77 -1.28 -3.17
N ASP A 128 -15.83 -0.49 -3.10
CA ASP A 128 -16.03 0.51 -2.04
C ASP A 128 -16.25 -0.14 -0.66
N GLU A 129 -17.08 -1.20 -0.59
CA GLU A 129 -17.37 -1.91 0.67
C GLU A 129 -16.27 -2.90 1.10
N LYS A 130 -15.58 -3.56 0.17
CA LYS A 130 -14.67 -4.69 0.48
C LYS A 130 -13.18 -4.35 0.49
N ILE A 131 -12.76 -3.17 -0.01
CA ILE A 131 -11.37 -2.70 0.15
C ILE A 131 -10.98 -2.68 1.64
N TRP A 132 -11.87 -2.16 2.49
CA TRP A 132 -11.64 -2.07 3.92
C TRP A 132 -11.49 -3.44 4.59
N LEU A 133 -12.26 -4.45 4.15
CA LEU A 133 -12.15 -5.83 4.66
C LEU A 133 -10.82 -6.49 4.26
N GLY A 134 -10.34 -6.26 3.03
CA GLY A 134 -9.03 -6.73 2.59
C GLY A 134 -7.90 -6.12 3.43
N ILE A 135 -7.95 -4.80 3.65
CA ILE A 135 -6.98 -4.08 4.48
C ILE A 135 -7.03 -4.55 5.94
N LEU A 136 -8.22 -4.70 6.53
CA LEU A 136 -8.42 -5.19 7.91
C LEU A 136 -7.92 -6.62 8.10
N SER A 137 -8.17 -7.51 7.13
CA SER A 137 -7.68 -8.89 7.18
C SER A 137 -6.15 -8.97 7.09
N GLY A 138 -5.53 -8.12 6.27
CA GLY A 138 -4.07 -8.01 6.18
C GLY A 138 -3.43 -7.46 7.46
N LEU A 139 -4.03 -6.42 8.05
CA LEU A 139 -3.61 -5.87 9.34
C LEU A 139 -3.77 -6.89 10.50
N LEU A 140 -4.88 -7.62 10.55
CA LEU A 140 -5.12 -8.67 11.55
C LEU A 140 -4.11 -9.81 11.41
N GLY A 141 -3.79 -10.25 10.19
CA GLY A 141 -2.75 -11.25 9.94
C GLY A 141 -1.38 -10.78 10.44
N LEU A 142 -1.04 -9.51 10.23
CA LEU A 142 0.20 -8.91 10.72
C LEU A 142 0.22 -8.73 12.24
N TRP A 143 -0.93 -8.51 12.89
CA TRP A 143 -1.06 -8.41 14.34
C TRP A 143 -0.97 -9.78 15.02
N VAL A 144 -1.61 -10.81 14.47
CA VAL A 144 -1.58 -12.20 14.98
C VAL A 144 -0.20 -12.86 14.81
N ALA A 145 0.59 -12.43 13.82
CA ALA A 145 1.94 -12.95 13.59
C ALA A 145 3.05 -12.23 14.40
N GLY A 146 2.70 -11.41 15.41
CA GLY A 146 3.65 -10.78 16.33
C GLY A 146 3.43 -11.24 17.75
#